data_AF-A0A935VDT6-F1
#
_entry.id   AF-A0A935VDT6-F1
#
_cell.length_a   1.000
_cell.length_b   1.000
_cell.length_c   1.000
_cell.angle_alpha   90.00
_cell.angle_beta   90.00
_cell.angle_gamma   90.00
#
_symmetry.space_group_name_H-M   'P 1'
#
loop_
_entity.id
_entity.type
_entity.pdbx_description
1 polymer ?
#
loop_
_entity_poly.entity_id
_entity_poly.type
_entity_poly.pdbx_seq_one_letter_code
_entity_poly.pdbx_strand_id
1 'polypeptide(L)'
;MEALGVNYKNHLDQLKTAIQQSELLELYLESESEELYKQMIEAFESHIAELYKMVADKHPLQLISLEKELLDPGFEGLFLPRILGYSVLRGEIDSNYKYKRPQDHFKNILNTICGSANFDFIKMRIGQTVQIGFALSSDIWLTNLMDHLTNKKVKSFLNVQKVDKFRDLQQRKIGYENYKKQFHQQNFLTADFPKNISELKIFGSSLIAFLEYRANWKFNNENILPHIDALISNESLHTDPDFLEIIMITGMFYDVSDASRKTISGIFDKLRKEEENFSNKYFQRLLHLYRSNVEITPDADKRMSKIINKKINDGVSSYYNLMDVVHTKGYVHEDTISAVKDYYDQHKGLSIENECLREGIFGYCESFLNNLDTDSYHEYFEINKVFTSYINTFYNQKFNQNIKDLSLKYIHRLMDVYIDKRGRDYQDIKKFVTSTFLDLGLKTEKDLAEMFKTKKK
;
A
#
# COMPACT_ATOMS: atom_id res chain seq x y z
N MET A 1 6.42 -19.94 2.46
CA MET A 1 5.28 -20.20 1.55
C MET A 1 4.52 -21.45 1.92
N GLU A 2 3.19 -21.36 1.89
CA GLU A 2 2.30 -22.47 2.18
C GLU A 2 2.08 -23.36 0.95
N ALA A 3 1.79 -24.65 1.20
CA ALA A 3 1.31 -25.54 0.14
C ALA A 3 -0.09 -25.11 -0.32
N LEU A 4 -0.39 -25.33 -1.60
CA LEU A 4 -1.70 -25.03 -2.14
C LEU A 4 -2.74 -25.97 -1.52
N GLY A 5 -3.83 -25.41 -0.99
CA GLY A 5 -4.93 -26.19 -0.44
C GLY A 5 -5.54 -27.13 -1.48
N VAL A 6 -5.94 -28.33 -1.06
CA VAL A 6 -6.47 -29.39 -1.94
C VAL A 6 -7.66 -28.90 -2.75
N ASN A 7 -8.53 -28.07 -2.17
CA ASN A 7 -9.69 -27.50 -2.88
C ASN A 7 -9.26 -26.64 -4.08
N TYR A 8 -8.22 -25.81 -3.92
CA TYR A 8 -7.71 -24.98 -5.01
C TYR A 8 -6.99 -25.79 -6.06
N LYS A 9 -6.26 -26.83 -5.63
CA LYS A 9 -5.63 -27.78 -6.56
C LYS A 9 -6.68 -28.51 -7.41
N ASN A 10 -7.73 -29.05 -6.79
CA ASN A 10 -8.82 -29.71 -7.50
C ASN A 10 -9.52 -28.76 -8.50
N HIS A 11 -9.71 -27.49 -8.14
CA HIS A 11 -10.28 -26.51 -9.06
C HIS A 11 -9.33 -26.21 -10.23
N LEU A 12 -8.02 -26.08 -9.99
CA LEU A 12 -7.03 -25.97 -11.06
C LEU A 12 -7.03 -27.19 -11.98
N ASP A 13 -7.11 -28.41 -11.42
CA ASP A 13 -7.18 -29.64 -12.19
C ASP A 13 -8.44 -29.71 -13.06
N GLN A 14 -9.59 -29.23 -12.53
CA GLN A 14 -10.83 -29.10 -13.30
C GLN A 14 -10.71 -28.11 -14.45
N LEU A 15 -10.13 -26.92 -14.20
CA LEU A 15 -9.89 -25.91 -15.23
C LEU A 15 -8.92 -26.42 -16.29
N LYS A 16 -7.83 -27.08 -15.88
CA LYS A 16 -6.87 -27.73 -16.78
C LYS A 16 -7.57 -28.77 -17.65
N THR A 17 -8.39 -29.63 -17.05
CA THR A 17 -9.16 -30.65 -17.79
C THR A 17 -10.11 -29.99 -18.78
N ALA A 18 -10.81 -28.92 -18.38
CA ALA A 18 -11.74 -28.19 -19.25
C ALA A 18 -11.03 -27.53 -20.44
N ILE A 19 -9.83 -26.98 -20.25
CA ILE A 19 -9.01 -26.43 -21.34
C ILE A 19 -8.59 -27.55 -22.29
N GLN A 20 -8.05 -28.64 -21.75
CA GLN A 20 -7.50 -29.76 -22.53
C GLN A 20 -8.56 -30.56 -23.29
N GLN A 21 -9.82 -30.53 -22.84
CA GLN A 21 -10.97 -31.16 -23.50
C GLN A 21 -11.81 -30.19 -24.33
N SER A 22 -11.38 -28.92 -24.45
CA SER A 22 -12.17 -27.92 -25.17
C SER A 22 -12.04 -28.08 -26.67
N GLU A 23 -13.16 -27.97 -27.39
CA GLU A 23 -13.18 -27.91 -28.86
C GLU A 23 -12.34 -26.74 -29.38
N LEU A 24 -12.26 -25.64 -28.61
CA LEU A 24 -11.41 -24.49 -28.94
C LEU A 24 -9.93 -24.85 -28.98
N LEU A 25 -9.45 -25.66 -28.04
CA LEU A 25 -8.06 -26.14 -28.05
C LEU A 25 -7.83 -27.08 -29.22
N GLU A 26 -8.76 -28.00 -29.50
CA GLU A 26 -8.63 -28.92 -30.63
C GLU A 26 -8.51 -28.16 -31.96
N LEU A 27 -9.41 -27.21 -32.22
CA LEU A 27 -9.35 -26.34 -33.39
C LEU A 27 -8.08 -25.49 -33.46
N TYR A 28 -7.58 -25.04 -32.29
CA TYR A 28 -6.33 -24.31 -32.20
C TYR A 28 -5.14 -25.19 -32.55
N LEU A 29 -5.08 -26.44 -32.06
CA LEU A 29 -3.99 -27.37 -32.35
C LEU A 29 -3.96 -27.78 -33.85
N GLU A 30 -5.10 -27.75 -34.53
CA GLU A 30 -5.17 -28.02 -35.98
C GLU A 30 -4.71 -26.84 -36.84
N SER A 31 -5.01 -25.61 -36.44
CA SER A 31 -4.83 -24.42 -37.29
C SER A 31 -3.72 -23.47 -36.83
N GLU A 32 -3.29 -23.56 -35.57
CA GLU A 32 -2.32 -22.70 -34.88
C GLU A 32 -2.58 -21.19 -35.10
N SER A 33 -3.84 -20.79 -35.24
CA SER A 33 -4.20 -19.42 -35.57
C SER A 33 -4.21 -18.49 -34.35
N GLU A 34 -3.76 -17.25 -34.54
CA GLU A 34 -3.74 -16.20 -33.50
C GLU A 34 -5.15 -15.91 -32.97
N GLU A 35 -6.16 -15.94 -33.85
CA GLU A 35 -7.54 -15.66 -33.50
C GLU A 35 -8.12 -16.70 -32.55
N LEU A 36 -7.85 -17.99 -32.78
CA LEU A 36 -8.30 -19.05 -31.86
C LEU A 36 -7.59 -19.00 -30.51
N TYR A 37 -6.28 -18.69 -30.49
CA TYR A 37 -5.57 -18.49 -29.23
C TYR A 37 -6.17 -17.33 -28.42
N LYS A 38 -6.59 -16.26 -29.10
CA LYS A 38 -7.30 -15.14 -28.47
C LYS A 38 -8.68 -15.56 -27.93
N GLN A 39 -9.44 -16.37 -28.67
CA GLN A 39 -10.71 -16.92 -28.18
C GLN A 39 -10.51 -17.80 -26.94
N MET A 40 -9.45 -18.61 -26.90
CA MET A 40 -9.09 -19.37 -25.69
C MET A 40 -8.78 -18.47 -24.50
N ILE A 41 -8.06 -17.37 -24.72
CA ILE A 41 -7.80 -16.37 -23.68
C ILE A 41 -9.11 -15.81 -23.13
N GLU A 42 -10.01 -15.37 -24.00
CA GLU A 42 -11.30 -14.78 -23.61
C GLU A 42 -12.19 -15.79 -22.87
N ALA A 43 -12.13 -17.07 -23.25
CA ALA A 43 -12.92 -18.13 -22.62
C ALA A 43 -12.39 -18.54 -21.24
N PHE A 44 -11.07 -18.70 -21.06
CA PHE A 44 -10.51 -19.37 -19.88
C PHE A 44 -9.73 -18.45 -18.92
N GLU A 45 -9.17 -17.34 -19.38
CA GLU A 45 -8.31 -16.49 -18.54
C GLU A 45 -9.09 -15.85 -17.37
N SER A 46 -10.37 -15.52 -17.58
CA SER A 46 -11.27 -14.99 -16.55
C SER A 46 -11.48 -15.96 -15.39
N HIS A 47 -11.71 -17.24 -15.69
CA HIS A 47 -11.90 -18.29 -14.70
C HIS A 47 -10.64 -18.51 -13.84
N ILE A 48 -9.46 -18.49 -14.47
CA ILE A 48 -8.19 -18.55 -13.75
C ILE A 48 -8.01 -17.31 -12.87
N ALA A 49 -8.38 -16.12 -13.38
CA ALA A 49 -8.31 -14.87 -12.63
C ALA A 49 -9.22 -14.87 -11.39
N GLU A 50 -10.42 -15.43 -11.49
CA GLU A 50 -11.36 -15.55 -10.36
C GLU A 50 -10.80 -16.44 -9.25
N LEU A 51 -10.24 -17.59 -9.63
CA LEU A 51 -9.57 -18.48 -8.67
C LEU A 51 -8.35 -17.80 -8.04
N TYR A 52 -7.52 -17.12 -8.85
CA TYR A 52 -6.38 -16.35 -8.37
C TYR A 52 -6.81 -15.31 -7.34
N LYS A 53 -7.84 -14.51 -7.66
CA LYS A 53 -8.40 -13.49 -6.75
C LYS A 53 -8.90 -14.12 -5.46
N MET A 54 -9.61 -15.24 -5.54
CA MET A 54 -10.10 -15.95 -4.35
C MET A 54 -8.94 -16.36 -3.42
N VAL A 55 -7.84 -16.86 -3.97
CA VAL A 55 -6.65 -17.22 -3.19
C VAL A 55 -5.95 -15.96 -2.64
N ALA A 56 -5.79 -14.91 -3.44
CA ALA A 56 -5.18 -13.66 -2.98
C ALA A 56 -5.96 -13.00 -1.82
N ASP A 57 -7.28 -13.06 -1.88
CA ASP A 57 -8.15 -12.44 -0.88
C ASP A 57 -8.21 -13.27 0.41
N LYS A 58 -8.26 -14.61 0.32
CA LYS A 58 -8.49 -15.50 1.48
C LYS A 58 -7.25 -16.23 2.00
N HIS A 59 -6.35 -16.65 1.11
CA HIS A 59 -5.17 -17.48 1.43
C HIS A 59 -3.91 -16.95 0.70
N PRO A 60 -3.51 -15.69 0.95
CA PRO A 60 -2.47 -15.02 0.18
C PRO A 60 -1.11 -15.74 0.23
N LEU A 61 -0.83 -16.51 1.28
CA LEU A 61 0.44 -17.23 1.47
C LEU A 61 0.58 -18.45 0.54
N GLN A 62 -0.50 -18.83 -0.16
CA GLN A 62 -0.54 -19.93 -1.12
C GLN A 62 -0.36 -19.44 -2.58
N LEU A 63 -0.28 -18.12 -2.82
CA LEU A 63 -0.23 -17.56 -4.17
C LEU A 63 0.96 -18.06 -5.00
N ILE A 64 2.17 -18.12 -4.44
CA ILE A 64 3.32 -18.65 -5.19
C ILE A 64 3.11 -20.13 -5.54
N SER A 65 2.48 -20.90 -4.66
CA SER A 65 2.20 -22.32 -4.92
C SER A 65 1.14 -22.47 -6.03
N LEU A 66 0.09 -21.66 -6.02
CA LEU A 66 -0.88 -21.58 -7.12
C LEU A 66 -0.21 -21.20 -8.45
N GLU A 67 0.65 -20.18 -8.44
CA GLU A 67 1.36 -19.73 -9.64
C GLU A 67 2.34 -20.77 -10.18
N LYS A 68 2.92 -21.62 -9.33
CA LYS A 68 3.76 -22.75 -9.74
C LYS A 68 2.96 -23.84 -10.45
N GLU A 69 1.76 -24.15 -9.97
CA GLU A 69 0.86 -25.11 -10.65
C GLU A 69 0.43 -24.56 -12.03
N LEU A 70 0.21 -23.24 -12.14
CA LEU A 70 -0.10 -22.57 -13.42
C LEU A 70 1.07 -22.56 -14.45
N LEU A 71 2.27 -23.00 -14.05
CA LEU A 71 3.38 -23.19 -14.99
C LEU A 71 3.25 -24.49 -15.81
N ASP A 72 2.29 -25.34 -15.46
CA ASP A 72 2.04 -26.58 -16.19
C ASP A 72 1.63 -26.28 -17.65
N PRO A 73 2.26 -26.95 -18.64
CA PRO A 73 1.96 -26.75 -20.06
C PRO A 73 0.48 -26.94 -20.42
N GLY A 74 -0.28 -27.74 -19.67
CA GLY A 74 -1.70 -27.98 -19.92
C GLY A 74 -2.60 -26.76 -19.68
N PHE A 75 -2.07 -25.66 -19.13
CA PHE A 75 -2.77 -24.36 -19.12
C PHE A 75 -2.46 -23.51 -20.36
N GLU A 76 -1.71 -24.05 -21.33
CA GLU A 76 -1.40 -23.42 -22.63
C GLU A 76 -0.72 -22.05 -22.53
N GLY A 77 -0.19 -21.71 -21.36
CA GLY A 77 0.43 -20.43 -21.09
C GLY A 77 -0.55 -19.25 -20.97
N LEU A 78 -1.85 -19.50 -20.89
CA LEU A 78 -2.91 -18.48 -20.95
C LEU A 78 -2.75 -17.38 -19.89
N PHE A 79 -2.43 -17.77 -18.65
CA PHE A 79 -2.33 -16.86 -17.51
C PHE A 79 -0.89 -16.39 -17.20
N LEU A 80 0.12 -16.95 -17.90
CA LEU A 80 1.54 -16.64 -17.67
C LEU A 80 1.89 -15.15 -17.81
N PRO A 81 1.33 -14.38 -18.78
CA PRO A 81 1.59 -12.95 -18.87
C PRO A 81 1.26 -12.16 -17.60
N ARG A 82 0.18 -12.53 -16.90
CA ARG A 82 -0.28 -11.84 -15.69
C ARG A 82 0.61 -12.14 -14.49
N ILE A 83 0.86 -13.42 -14.23
CA ILE A 83 1.70 -13.83 -13.09
C ILE A 83 3.14 -13.37 -13.26
N LEU A 84 3.62 -13.25 -14.50
CA LEU A 84 4.91 -12.62 -14.80
C LEU A 84 4.90 -11.16 -14.31
N GLY A 85 3.85 -10.40 -14.62
CA GLY A 85 3.70 -9.02 -14.14
C GLY A 85 3.64 -8.92 -12.62
N TYR A 86 2.88 -9.80 -11.97
CA TYR A 86 2.82 -9.87 -10.51
C TYR A 86 4.19 -10.18 -9.89
N SER A 87 4.97 -11.07 -10.50
CA SER A 87 6.30 -11.42 -10.01
C SER A 87 7.28 -10.24 -10.10
N VAL A 88 7.19 -9.42 -11.13
CA VAL A 88 8.00 -8.20 -11.28
C VAL A 88 7.64 -7.17 -10.20
N LEU A 89 6.34 -6.96 -9.96
CA LEU A 89 5.89 -5.95 -9.00
C LEU A 89 6.05 -6.36 -7.53
N ARG A 90 6.15 -7.66 -7.23
CA ARG A 90 6.41 -8.17 -5.87
C ARG A 90 7.87 -8.05 -5.43
N GLY A 91 8.80 -7.90 -6.37
CA GLY A 91 10.21 -7.80 -6.05
C GLY A 91 10.53 -6.53 -5.27
N GLU A 92 11.28 -6.67 -4.17
CA GLU A 92 11.69 -5.54 -3.36
C GLU A 92 12.76 -4.71 -4.08
N ILE A 93 12.49 -3.42 -4.26
CA ILE A 93 13.38 -2.47 -4.93
C ILE A 93 14.13 -1.57 -3.94
N ASP A 94 15.37 -1.21 -4.28
CA ASP A 94 16.18 -0.23 -3.54
C ASP A 94 15.95 1.21 -4.03
N SER A 95 16.72 2.16 -3.48
CA SER A 95 16.67 3.58 -3.88
C SER A 95 17.07 3.82 -5.35
N ASN A 96 17.81 2.88 -5.95
CA ASN A 96 18.20 2.93 -7.35
C ASN A 96 17.17 2.26 -8.27
N TYR A 97 16.01 1.86 -7.74
CA TYR A 97 15.01 1.08 -8.48
C TYR A 97 15.64 -0.20 -9.05
N LYS A 98 16.48 -0.88 -8.28
CA LYS A 98 16.98 -2.23 -8.58
C LYS A 98 16.49 -3.21 -7.53
N TYR A 99 16.30 -4.46 -7.92
CA TYR A 99 15.93 -5.49 -6.95
C TYR A 99 17.05 -5.66 -5.93
N LYS A 100 16.70 -5.63 -4.65
CA LYS A 100 17.64 -5.91 -3.56
C LYS A 100 18.15 -7.35 -3.60
N ARG A 101 17.33 -8.26 -4.17
CA ARG A 101 17.57 -9.70 -4.20
C ARG A 101 17.22 -10.29 -5.57
N PRO A 102 17.91 -11.35 -6.00
CA PRO A 102 17.51 -12.13 -7.16
C PRO A 102 16.04 -12.57 -7.08
N GLN A 103 15.31 -12.44 -8.19
CA GLN A 103 13.89 -12.79 -8.26
C GLN A 103 13.71 -14.16 -8.93
N ASP A 104 13.83 -15.23 -8.14
CA ASP A 104 13.74 -16.60 -8.66
C ASP A 104 12.35 -16.94 -9.23
N HIS A 105 11.29 -16.42 -8.63
CA HIS A 105 9.94 -16.64 -9.14
C HIS A 105 9.73 -16.00 -10.52
N PHE A 106 10.20 -14.76 -10.69
CA PHE A 106 10.24 -14.09 -12.00
C PHE A 106 11.05 -14.87 -13.02
N LYS A 107 12.23 -15.39 -12.63
CA LYS A 107 13.07 -16.26 -13.47
C LYS A 107 12.30 -17.51 -13.93
N ASN A 108 11.63 -18.19 -13.00
CA ASN A 108 10.95 -19.46 -13.28
C ASN A 108 9.77 -19.28 -14.23
N ILE A 109 8.94 -18.25 -14.02
CA ILE A 109 7.84 -17.92 -14.92
C ILE A 109 8.39 -17.57 -16.31
N LEU A 110 9.43 -16.71 -16.38
CA LEU A 110 10.00 -16.30 -17.65
C LEU A 110 10.62 -17.47 -18.43
N ASN A 111 11.33 -18.37 -17.74
CA ASN A 111 11.87 -19.59 -18.35
C ASN A 111 10.77 -20.51 -18.87
N THR A 112 9.67 -20.64 -18.13
CA THR A 112 8.49 -21.42 -18.56
C THR A 112 7.90 -20.84 -19.84
N ILE A 113 7.73 -19.51 -19.90
CA ILE A 113 7.26 -18.83 -21.11
C ILE A 113 8.23 -19.05 -22.28
N CYS A 114 9.54 -18.95 -22.03
CA CYS A 114 10.57 -19.15 -23.04
C CYS A 114 10.59 -20.58 -23.61
N GLY A 115 10.16 -21.57 -22.83
CA GLY A 115 10.02 -22.97 -23.24
C GLY A 115 8.63 -23.36 -23.74
N SER A 116 7.66 -22.45 -23.73
CA SER A 116 6.28 -22.73 -24.14
C SER A 116 6.15 -22.89 -25.66
N ALA A 117 5.33 -23.83 -26.10
CA ALA A 117 4.93 -23.96 -27.51
C ALA A 117 4.27 -22.68 -28.04
N ASN A 118 3.52 -21.99 -27.17
CA ASN A 118 2.76 -20.79 -27.51
C ASN A 118 3.56 -19.49 -27.33
N PHE A 119 4.91 -19.58 -27.28
CA PHE A 119 5.79 -18.42 -27.07
C PHE A 119 5.51 -17.28 -28.04
N ASP A 120 5.19 -17.58 -29.29
CA ASP A 120 4.94 -16.57 -30.32
C ASP A 120 3.72 -15.69 -30.04
N PHE A 121 2.70 -16.24 -29.37
CA PHE A 121 1.52 -15.49 -28.93
C PHE A 121 1.78 -14.81 -27.58
N ILE A 122 2.41 -15.53 -26.64
CA ILE A 122 2.70 -15.00 -25.30
C ILE A 122 3.63 -13.78 -25.36
N LYS A 123 4.65 -13.80 -26.22
CA LYS A 123 5.63 -12.69 -26.36
C LYS A 123 5.00 -11.35 -26.71
N MET A 124 3.83 -11.35 -27.37
CA MET A 124 3.09 -10.14 -27.73
C MET A 124 2.50 -9.42 -26.50
N ARG A 125 2.32 -10.14 -25.38
CA ARG A 125 1.71 -9.61 -24.14
C ARG A 125 2.71 -9.31 -23.03
N ILE A 126 3.94 -9.82 -23.12
CA ILE A 126 4.93 -9.73 -22.03
C ILE A 126 6.07 -8.72 -22.26
N GLY A 127 6.14 -8.08 -23.43
CA GLY A 127 7.24 -7.17 -23.79
C GLY A 127 7.52 -6.13 -22.71
N GLN A 128 6.52 -5.31 -22.36
CA GLN A 128 6.67 -4.29 -21.31
C GLN A 128 7.07 -4.90 -19.95
N THR A 129 6.45 -6.02 -19.56
CA THR A 129 6.74 -6.71 -18.31
C THR A 129 8.21 -7.12 -18.22
N VAL A 130 8.75 -7.72 -19.28
CA VAL A 130 10.16 -8.14 -19.34
C VAL A 130 11.09 -6.92 -19.33
N GLN A 131 10.75 -5.84 -20.04
CA GLN A 131 11.54 -4.61 -20.02
C GLN A 131 11.67 -4.03 -18.61
N ILE A 132 10.57 -3.95 -17.87
CA ILE A 132 10.58 -3.46 -16.48
C ILE A 132 11.33 -4.45 -15.58
N GLY A 133 11.03 -5.75 -15.66
CA GLY A 133 11.73 -6.77 -14.88
C GLY A 133 13.25 -6.76 -15.11
N PHE A 134 13.70 -6.56 -16.35
CA PHE A 134 15.12 -6.43 -16.69
C PHE A 134 15.71 -5.11 -16.22
N ALA A 135 14.98 -4.00 -16.35
CA ALA A 135 15.41 -2.70 -15.85
C ALA A 135 15.67 -2.72 -14.33
N LEU A 136 14.88 -3.50 -13.57
CA LEU A 136 15.05 -3.67 -12.13
C LEU A 136 16.11 -4.73 -11.77
N SER A 137 16.42 -5.67 -12.65
CA SER A 137 17.40 -6.74 -12.40
C SER A 137 18.85 -6.27 -12.51
N SER A 138 19.79 -7.02 -11.93
CA SER A 138 21.22 -6.79 -12.11
C SER A 138 21.71 -7.37 -13.44
N ASP A 139 22.76 -6.77 -14.01
CA ASP A 139 23.31 -7.24 -15.29
C ASP A 139 23.86 -8.67 -15.20
N ILE A 140 24.44 -9.05 -14.06
CA ILE A 140 24.93 -10.42 -13.82
C ILE A 140 23.77 -11.42 -13.87
N TRP A 141 22.65 -11.09 -13.21
CA TRP A 141 21.46 -11.95 -13.23
C TRP A 141 20.91 -12.12 -14.65
N LEU A 142 20.89 -11.04 -15.43
CA LEU A 142 20.45 -11.06 -16.83
C LEU A 142 21.37 -11.88 -17.73
N THR A 143 22.69 -11.77 -17.57
CA THR A 143 23.66 -12.57 -18.33
C THR A 143 23.45 -14.06 -18.04
N ASN A 144 23.38 -14.43 -16.75
CA ASN A 144 23.13 -15.81 -16.34
C ASN A 144 21.82 -16.35 -16.92
N LEU A 145 20.73 -15.57 -16.91
CA LEU A 145 19.46 -15.96 -17.52
C LEU A 145 19.62 -16.25 -19.03
N MET A 146 20.35 -15.39 -19.74
CA MET A 146 20.47 -15.43 -21.21
C MET A 146 21.42 -16.52 -21.72
N ASP A 147 22.38 -16.94 -20.90
CA ASP A 147 23.35 -17.98 -21.24
C ASP A 147 22.73 -19.39 -21.21
N HIS A 148 21.69 -19.60 -20.41
CA HIS A 148 20.97 -20.87 -20.38
C HIS A 148 20.00 -21.07 -21.55
N LEU A 149 19.72 -20.03 -22.35
CA LEU A 149 18.77 -20.10 -23.45
C LEU A 149 19.43 -20.56 -24.75
N THR A 150 18.99 -21.72 -25.26
CA THR A 150 19.46 -22.31 -26.52
C THR A 150 18.73 -21.78 -27.75
N ASN A 151 17.43 -21.43 -27.61
CA ASN A 151 16.60 -20.97 -28.72
C ASN A 151 16.98 -19.54 -29.15
N LYS A 152 17.51 -19.39 -30.37
CA LYS A 152 17.94 -18.10 -30.94
C LYS A 152 16.82 -17.07 -31.04
N LYS A 153 15.58 -17.50 -31.34
CA LYS A 153 14.41 -16.61 -31.48
C LYS A 153 14.04 -15.98 -30.15
N VAL A 154 13.98 -16.81 -29.10
CA VAL A 154 13.74 -16.37 -27.72
C VAL A 154 14.86 -15.44 -27.25
N LYS A 155 16.12 -15.80 -27.48
CA LYS A 155 17.28 -14.98 -27.10
C LYS A 155 17.26 -13.62 -27.79
N SER A 156 16.90 -13.58 -29.07
CA SER A 156 16.75 -12.33 -29.82
C SER A 156 15.65 -11.45 -29.21
N PHE A 157 14.46 -12.01 -28.93
CA PHE A 157 13.36 -11.29 -28.29
C PHE A 157 13.76 -10.67 -26.96
N LEU A 158 14.38 -11.46 -26.06
CA LEU A 158 14.77 -10.98 -24.73
C LEU A 158 15.88 -9.91 -24.80
N ASN A 159 16.80 -10.00 -25.77
CA ASN A 159 17.81 -8.96 -25.96
C ASN A 159 17.19 -7.63 -26.35
N VAL A 160 16.15 -7.62 -27.19
CA VAL A 160 15.41 -6.41 -27.55
C VAL A 160 14.68 -5.79 -26.35
N GLN A 161 14.32 -6.60 -25.34
CA GLN A 161 13.69 -6.08 -24.11
C GLN A 161 14.67 -5.36 -23.16
N LYS A 162 15.99 -5.41 -23.41
CA LYS A 162 16.97 -4.62 -22.67
C LYS A 162 16.98 -3.19 -23.21
N VAL A 163 16.08 -2.35 -22.72
CA VAL A 163 15.93 -0.96 -23.20
C VAL A 163 16.91 -0.02 -22.50
N ASP A 164 17.78 0.64 -23.27
CA ASP A 164 18.82 1.53 -22.73
C ASP A 164 18.29 2.73 -21.96
N LYS A 165 17.08 3.22 -22.27
CA LYS A 165 16.47 4.34 -21.54
C LYS A 165 16.36 4.08 -20.03
N PHE A 166 16.21 2.82 -19.62
CA PHE A 166 16.08 2.45 -18.21
C PHE A 166 17.43 2.34 -17.49
N ARG A 167 18.55 2.63 -18.15
CA ARG A 167 19.83 2.88 -17.47
C ARG A 167 19.76 4.16 -16.63
N ASP A 168 18.98 5.14 -17.09
CA ASP A 168 18.67 6.36 -16.32
C ASP A 168 17.71 6.06 -15.17
N LEU A 169 18.01 6.60 -13.99
CA LEU A 169 17.23 6.38 -12.76
C LEU A 169 15.82 6.97 -12.85
N GLN A 170 15.68 8.17 -13.41
CA GLN A 170 14.38 8.85 -13.49
C GLN A 170 13.45 8.12 -14.46
N GLN A 171 13.97 7.73 -15.63
CA GLN A 171 13.22 6.93 -16.60
C GLN A 171 12.84 5.56 -16.04
N ARG A 172 13.71 4.92 -15.26
CA ARG A 172 13.41 3.65 -14.58
C ARG A 172 12.29 3.81 -13.56
N LYS A 173 12.35 4.86 -12.73
CA LYS A 173 11.30 5.20 -11.76
C LYS A 173 9.96 5.44 -12.45
N ILE A 174 9.92 6.31 -13.46
CA ILE A 174 8.69 6.60 -14.23
C ILE A 174 8.15 5.32 -14.88
N GLY A 175 9.02 4.50 -15.46
CA GLY A 175 8.65 3.23 -16.07
C GLY A 175 7.99 2.28 -15.08
N TYR A 176 8.59 2.10 -13.90
CA TYR A 176 8.05 1.28 -12.83
C TYR A 176 6.70 1.79 -12.33
N GLU A 177 6.58 3.07 -11.99
CA GLU A 177 5.33 3.64 -11.46
C GLU A 177 4.19 3.54 -12.48
N ASN A 178 4.47 3.81 -13.76
CA ASN A 178 3.48 3.67 -14.83
C ASN A 178 3.05 2.21 -15.02
N TYR A 179 3.99 1.27 -14.92
CA TYR A 179 3.69 -0.15 -15.02
C TYR A 179 2.87 -0.63 -13.82
N LYS A 180 3.27 -0.26 -12.59
CA LYS A 180 2.56 -0.57 -11.35
C LYS A 180 1.11 -0.10 -11.38
N LYS A 181 0.84 1.09 -11.94
CA LYS A 181 -0.53 1.61 -12.11
C LYS A 181 -1.44 0.70 -12.95
N GLN A 182 -0.91 -0.08 -13.89
CA GLN A 182 -1.72 -1.02 -14.69
C GLN A 182 -2.32 -2.15 -13.83
N PHE A 183 -1.76 -2.40 -12.65
CA PHE A 183 -2.16 -3.48 -11.74
C PHE A 183 -2.82 -2.98 -10.45
N HIS A 184 -3.15 -1.69 -10.36
CA HIS A 184 -3.64 -1.08 -9.11
C HIS A 184 -4.92 -1.72 -8.54
N GLN A 185 -5.74 -2.36 -9.39
CA GLN A 185 -6.99 -3.05 -9.00
C GLN A 185 -6.80 -4.54 -8.72
N GLN A 186 -5.59 -5.06 -8.87
CA GLN A 186 -5.31 -6.50 -8.80
C GLN A 186 -4.62 -6.81 -7.46
N ASN A 187 -5.17 -7.77 -6.72
CA ASN A 187 -4.55 -8.28 -5.50
C ASN A 187 -3.65 -9.47 -5.86
N PHE A 188 -2.35 -9.29 -5.72
CA PHE A 188 -1.33 -10.31 -6.01
C PHE A 188 -0.20 -10.33 -4.97
N LEU A 189 -0.31 -9.55 -3.89
CA LEU A 189 0.72 -9.48 -2.88
C LEU A 189 0.69 -10.69 -1.95
N THR A 190 1.88 -11.12 -1.56
CA THR A 190 2.12 -12.22 -0.65
C THR A 190 3.44 -11.98 0.09
N ALA A 191 3.66 -12.66 1.20
CA ALA A 191 4.86 -12.50 2.01
C ALA A 191 5.27 -13.81 2.67
N ASP A 192 6.55 -13.91 3.03
CA ASP A 192 7.06 -14.94 3.91
C ASP A 192 7.14 -14.41 5.34
N PHE A 193 6.72 -15.24 6.30
CA PHE A 193 6.81 -14.94 7.73
C PHE A 193 8.16 -15.43 8.28
N PRO A 194 9.04 -14.53 8.76
CA PRO A 194 10.35 -14.89 9.29
C PRO A 194 10.28 -15.82 10.50
N LYS A 195 11.18 -16.81 10.55
CA LYS A 195 11.33 -17.72 11.72
C LYS A 195 12.53 -17.36 12.59
N ASN A 196 13.46 -16.57 12.06
CA ASN A 196 14.70 -16.17 12.72
C ASN A 196 15.11 -14.76 12.27
N ILE A 197 16.08 -14.17 12.98
CA ILE A 197 16.56 -12.80 12.75
C ILE A 197 17.11 -12.62 11.32
N SER A 198 17.80 -13.63 10.79
CA SER A 198 18.36 -13.56 9.42
C SER A 198 17.25 -13.45 8.38
N GLU A 199 16.20 -14.26 8.51
CA GLU A 199 15.01 -14.16 7.68
C GLU A 199 14.28 -12.83 7.87
N LEU A 200 14.23 -12.29 9.08
CA LEU A 200 13.57 -11.01 9.34
C LEU A 200 14.28 -9.85 8.65
N LYS A 201 15.60 -9.81 8.68
CA LYS A 201 16.38 -8.81 7.92
C LYS A 201 16.21 -8.92 6.41
N ILE A 202 15.87 -10.11 5.93
CA ILE A 202 15.67 -10.40 4.51
C ILE A 202 14.23 -10.08 4.08
N PHE A 203 13.22 -10.49 4.84
CA PHE A 203 11.81 -10.44 4.46
C PHE A 203 10.99 -9.38 5.20
N GLY A 204 11.53 -8.72 6.23
CA GLY A 204 10.82 -7.81 7.12
C GLY A 204 10.14 -6.66 6.39
N SER A 205 10.87 -5.97 5.51
CA SER A 205 10.32 -4.90 4.66
C SER A 205 9.19 -5.39 3.73
N SER A 206 9.34 -6.58 3.16
CA SER A 206 8.32 -7.19 2.29
C SER A 206 7.07 -7.59 3.08
N LEU A 207 7.26 -8.08 4.31
CA LEU A 207 6.19 -8.41 5.24
C LEU A 207 5.43 -7.16 5.71
N ILE A 208 6.15 -6.08 6.05
CA ILE A 208 5.56 -4.78 6.40
C ILE A 208 4.68 -4.28 5.25
N ALA A 209 5.22 -4.19 4.03
CA ALA A 209 4.47 -3.73 2.86
C ALA A 209 3.24 -4.60 2.57
N PHE A 210 3.34 -5.92 2.79
CA PHE A 210 2.20 -6.85 2.67
C PHE A 210 1.13 -6.59 3.74
N LEU A 211 1.52 -6.44 5.00
CA LEU A 211 0.59 -6.19 6.11
C LEU A 211 -0.10 -4.83 5.97
N GLU A 212 0.63 -3.81 5.55
CA GLU A 212 0.08 -2.48 5.23
C GLU A 212 -0.94 -2.53 4.10
N TYR A 213 -0.59 -3.20 2.99
CA TYR A 213 -1.50 -3.36 1.86
C TYR A 213 -2.80 -4.03 2.27
N ARG A 214 -2.72 -5.09 3.10
CA ARG A 214 -3.92 -5.79 3.55
C ARG A 214 -4.77 -5.00 4.55
N ALA A 215 -4.14 -4.19 5.40
CA ALA A 215 -4.84 -3.31 6.34
C ALA A 215 -5.75 -2.31 5.59
N ASN A 216 -5.27 -1.75 4.47
CA ASN A 216 -6.03 -0.78 3.67
C ASN A 216 -7.28 -1.34 2.99
N TRP A 217 -7.21 -2.58 2.50
CA TRP A 217 -8.25 -3.15 1.67
C TRP A 217 -9.25 -4.03 2.44
N LYS A 218 -9.10 -4.13 3.77
CA LYS A 218 -10.00 -4.89 4.68
C LYS A 218 -10.29 -6.32 4.21
N PHE A 219 -9.27 -7.01 3.69
CA PHE A 219 -9.40 -8.41 3.27
C PHE A 219 -9.69 -9.36 4.45
N ASN A 220 -10.15 -10.58 4.17
CA ASN A 220 -10.22 -11.63 5.19
C ASN A 220 -8.78 -12.00 5.62
N ASN A 221 -8.46 -11.81 6.89
CA ASN A 221 -7.13 -12.06 7.44
C ASN A 221 -7.05 -13.32 8.33
N GLU A 222 -8.11 -14.13 8.43
CA GLU A 222 -8.18 -15.32 9.28
C GLU A 222 -7.02 -16.29 9.03
N ASN A 223 -6.64 -16.51 7.76
CA ASN A 223 -5.54 -17.40 7.40
C ASN A 223 -4.16 -16.87 7.86
N ILE A 224 -3.97 -15.56 7.98
CA ILE A 224 -2.67 -14.98 8.37
C ILE A 224 -2.53 -14.75 9.87
N LEU A 225 -3.63 -14.72 10.64
CA LEU A 225 -3.60 -14.52 12.08
C LEU A 225 -2.75 -15.58 12.83
N PRO A 226 -2.82 -16.89 12.53
CA PRO A 226 -1.96 -17.88 13.19
C PRO A 226 -0.46 -17.64 12.93
N HIS A 227 -0.11 -17.14 11.75
CA HIS A 227 1.29 -16.81 11.43
C HIS A 227 1.76 -15.55 12.15
N ILE A 228 0.88 -14.55 12.28
CA ILE A 228 1.13 -13.35 13.08
C ILE A 228 1.34 -13.73 14.55
N ASP A 229 0.46 -14.57 15.12
CA ASP A 229 0.55 -15.03 16.50
C ASP A 229 1.85 -15.81 16.77
N ALA A 230 2.25 -16.68 15.84
CA ALA A 230 3.52 -17.40 15.90
C ALA A 230 4.73 -16.47 15.82
N LEU A 231 4.67 -15.43 14.98
CA LEU A 231 5.72 -14.43 14.83
C LEU A 231 5.89 -13.59 16.11
N ILE A 232 4.78 -13.11 16.68
CA ILE A 232 4.77 -12.31 17.92
C ILE A 232 5.35 -13.09 19.08
N SER A 233 5.01 -14.38 19.16
CA SER A 233 5.47 -15.28 20.25
C SER A 233 6.95 -15.64 20.15
N ASN A 234 7.63 -15.32 19.05
CA ASN A 234 9.04 -15.65 18.84
C ASN A 234 9.97 -14.59 19.46
N GLU A 235 10.40 -14.84 20.70
CA GLU A 235 11.28 -13.93 21.46
C GLU A 235 12.60 -13.58 20.76
N SER A 236 13.10 -14.46 19.89
CA SER A 236 14.36 -14.20 19.16
C SER A 236 14.27 -13.01 18.21
N LEU A 237 13.06 -12.60 17.81
CA LEU A 237 12.84 -11.50 16.87
C LEU A 237 12.70 -10.14 17.56
N HIS A 238 12.44 -10.12 18.87
CA HIS A 238 11.99 -8.92 19.60
C HIS A 238 13.00 -7.78 19.61
N THR A 239 14.28 -8.07 19.42
CA THR A 239 15.37 -7.08 19.42
C THR A 239 15.58 -6.40 18.07
N ASP A 240 14.92 -6.87 17.00
CA ASP A 240 15.15 -6.33 15.66
C ASP A 240 14.27 -5.09 15.38
N PRO A 241 14.81 -4.01 14.78
CA PRO A 241 14.06 -2.80 14.51
C PRO A 241 12.85 -2.96 13.58
N ASP A 242 12.86 -3.92 12.67
CA ASP A 242 11.75 -4.16 11.74
C ASP A 242 10.61 -4.94 12.44
N PHE A 243 10.94 -5.71 13.49
CA PHE A 243 9.95 -6.37 14.31
C PHE A 243 9.06 -5.37 15.05
N LEU A 244 9.62 -4.26 15.52
CA LEU A 244 8.86 -3.18 16.18
C LEU A 244 7.73 -2.65 15.29
N GLU A 245 8.01 -2.44 14.01
CA GLU A 245 7.03 -1.94 13.05
C GLU A 245 5.95 -2.99 12.76
N ILE A 246 6.33 -4.26 12.65
CA ILE A 246 5.39 -5.38 12.47
C ILE A 246 4.42 -5.48 13.67
N ILE A 247 4.90 -5.39 14.91
CA ILE A 247 4.02 -5.44 16.09
C ILE A 247 3.12 -4.19 16.20
N MET A 248 3.58 -3.04 15.72
CA MET A 248 2.76 -1.84 15.64
C MET A 248 1.61 -2.00 14.62
N ILE A 249 1.92 -2.45 13.40
CA ILE A 249 0.92 -2.69 12.35
C ILE A 249 -0.08 -3.76 12.80
N THR A 250 0.41 -4.88 13.34
CA THR A 250 -0.47 -5.97 13.80
C THR A 250 -1.35 -5.55 14.98
N GLY A 251 -0.81 -4.80 15.94
CA GLY A 251 -1.58 -4.27 17.06
C GLY A 251 -2.64 -3.22 16.66
N MET A 252 -2.37 -2.42 15.63
CA MET A 252 -3.30 -1.39 15.14
C MET A 252 -4.39 -1.95 14.23
N PHE A 253 -4.04 -2.83 13.28
CA PHE A 253 -4.91 -3.15 12.14
C PHE A 253 -5.45 -4.57 12.12
N TYR A 254 -4.94 -5.47 12.96
CA TYR A 254 -5.31 -6.88 12.94
C TYR A 254 -6.01 -7.31 14.23
N ASP A 255 -6.96 -8.23 14.09
CA ASP A 255 -7.66 -8.85 15.23
C ASP A 255 -6.79 -9.97 15.83
N VAL A 256 -5.62 -9.60 16.35
CA VAL A 256 -4.71 -10.51 17.05
C VAL A 256 -5.36 -11.09 18.30
N SER A 257 -4.99 -12.33 18.65
CA SER A 257 -5.53 -13.03 19.82
C SER A 257 -5.21 -12.32 21.14
N ASP A 258 -6.01 -12.56 22.18
CA ASP A 258 -5.77 -11.93 23.50
C ASP A 258 -4.42 -12.34 24.11
N ALA A 259 -3.92 -13.53 23.78
CA ALA A 259 -2.57 -13.96 24.15
C ALA A 259 -1.52 -13.09 23.45
N SER A 260 -1.61 -12.93 22.13
CA SER A 260 -0.72 -12.07 21.36
C SER A 260 -0.76 -10.61 21.81
N ARG A 261 -1.94 -10.07 22.15
CA ARG A 261 -2.06 -8.71 22.71
C ARG A 261 -1.28 -8.53 24.00
N LYS A 262 -1.36 -9.51 24.91
CA LYS A 262 -0.58 -9.51 26.16
C LYS A 262 0.91 -9.60 25.87
N THR A 263 1.31 -10.45 24.91
CA THR A 263 2.71 -10.56 24.47
C THR A 263 3.23 -9.24 23.90
N ILE A 264 2.50 -8.60 22.98
CA ILE A 264 2.87 -7.29 22.43
C ILE A 264 2.99 -6.24 23.56
N SER A 265 2.02 -6.20 24.49
CA SER A 265 2.06 -5.29 25.64
C SER A 265 3.32 -5.53 26.50
N GLY A 266 3.64 -6.80 26.79
CA GLY A 266 4.84 -7.17 27.52
C GLY A 266 6.15 -6.80 26.80
N ILE A 267 6.19 -6.94 25.47
CA ILE A 267 7.32 -6.52 24.64
C ILE A 267 7.52 -5.01 24.74
N PHE A 268 6.46 -4.21 24.57
CA PHE A 268 6.55 -2.77 24.73
C PHE A 268 7.02 -2.38 26.14
N ASP A 269 6.46 -2.99 27.18
CA ASP A 269 6.86 -2.71 28.57
C ASP A 269 8.33 -3.01 28.84
N LYS A 270 8.85 -4.09 28.24
CA LYS A 270 10.26 -4.45 28.32
C LYS A 270 11.13 -3.41 27.60
N LEU A 271 10.83 -3.13 26.33
CA LEU A 271 11.60 -2.19 25.51
C LEU A 271 11.59 -0.77 26.10
N ARG A 272 10.47 -0.31 26.65
CA ARG A 272 10.35 1.01 27.30
C ARG A 272 11.19 1.14 28.57
N LYS A 273 11.48 0.04 29.26
CA LYS A 273 12.28 0.01 30.49
C LYS A 273 13.76 -0.24 30.23
N GLU A 274 14.07 -1.09 29.25
CA GLU A 274 15.42 -1.58 28.99
C GLU A 274 16.16 -0.77 27.93
N GLU A 275 15.46 -0.22 26.93
CA GLU A 275 16.10 0.55 25.86
C GLU A 275 16.10 2.06 26.14
N GLU A 276 17.29 2.65 26.11
CA GLU A 276 17.44 4.09 26.13
C GLU A 276 16.80 4.73 24.88
N ASN A 277 16.11 5.85 25.08
CA ASN A 277 15.47 6.62 24.01
C ASN A 277 14.42 5.82 23.19
N PHE A 278 13.82 4.79 23.78
CA PHE A 278 12.79 3.98 23.12
C PHE A 278 11.62 4.84 22.61
N SER A 279 11.16 5.83 23.38
CA SER A 279 10.04 6.70 22.98
C SER A 279 10.30 7.34 21.62
N ASN A 280 11.51 7.85 21.36
CA ASN A 280 11.86 8.44 20.07
C ASN A 280 11.81 7.39 18.93
N LYS A 281 12.36 6.19 19.15
CA LYS A 281 12.26 5.09 18.18
C LYS A 281 10.81 4.74 17.87
N TYR A 282 9.96 4.66 18.89
CA TYR A 282 8.53 4.40 18.75
C TYR A 282 7.86 5.47 17.88
N PHE A 283 8.06 6.75 18.19
CA PHE A 283 7.46 7.84 17.42
C PHE A 283 8.02 7.96 16.00
N GLN A 284 9.28 7.59 15.76
CA GLN A 284 9.81 7.48 14.39
C GLN A 284 9.07 6.44 13.56
N ARG A 285 8.78 5.28 14.14
CA ARG A 285 7.99 4.22 13.49
C ARG A 285 6.53 4.64 13.32
N LEU A 286 5.93 5.26 14.33
CA LEU A 286 4.57 5.78 14.24
C LEU A 286 4.44 6.85 13.13
N LEU A 287 5.41 7.77 13.04
CA LEU A 287 5.45 8.78 12.00
C LEU A 287 5.65 8.17 10.60
N HIS A 288 6.42 7.09 10.50
CA HIS A 288 6.54 6.34 9.25
C HIS A 288 5.18 5.78 8.83
N LEU A 289 4.44 5.16 9.76
CA LEU A 289 3.10 4.63 9.50
C LEU A 289 2.12 5.73 9.07
N TYR A 290 2.11 6.89 9.72
CA TYR A 290 1.27 8.04 9.29
C TYR A 290 1.57 8.52 7.87
N ARG A 291 2.80 8.30 7.38
CA ARG A 291 3.25 8.68 6.03
C ARG A 291 3.22 7.52 5.03
N SER A 292 2.90 6.32 5.51
CA SER A 292 2.73 5.14 4.68
C SER A 292 1.44 5.27 3.87
N ASN A 293 1.13 4.25 3.07
CA ASN A 293 -0.14 4.23 2.36
C ASN A 293 -1.31 3.85 3.29
N VAL A 294 -1.07 3.55 4.58
CA VAL A 294 -2.11 3.10 5.52
C VAL A 294 -2.74 4.25 6.29
N GLU A 295 -4.06 4.33 6.23
CA GLU A 295 -4.81 5.28 7.05
C GLU A 295 -4.90 4.79 8.51
N ILE A 296 -4.27 5.52 9.43
CA ILE A 296 -4.41 5.28 10.87
C ILE A 296 -5.76 5.85 11.34
N THR A 297 -6.80 5.05 11.24
CA THR A 297 -8.14 5.42 11.73
C THR A 297 -8.17 5.56 13.26
N PRO A 298 -9.16 6.30 13.82
CA PRO A 298 -9.33 6.40 15.26
C PRO A 298 -9.45 5.04 15.96
N ASP A 299 -10.08 4.05 15.32
CA ASP A 299 -10.22 2.70 15.86
C ASP A 299 -8.89 1.95 15.89
N ALA A 300 -8.04 2.13 14.87
CA ALA A 300 -6.71 1.54 14.84
C ALA A 300 -5.82 2.12 15.95
N ASP A 301 -5.87 3.43 16.15
CA ASP A 301 -5.11 4.09 17.22
C ASP A 301 -5.63 3.71 18.63
N LYS A 302 -6.96 3.63 18.81
CA LYS A 302 -7.59 3.09 20.05
C LYS A 302 -7.17 1.66 20.35
N ARG A 303 -7.03 0.80 19.33
CA ARG A 303 -6.54 -0.58 19.52
C ARG A 303 -5.11 -0.57 20.06
N MET A 304 -4.23 0.27 19.53
CA MET A 304 -2.88 0.43 20.06
C MET A 304 -2.89 0.99 21.49
N SER A 305 -3.69 2.03 21.77
CA SER A 305 -3.84 2.60 23.13
C SER A 305 -4.24 1.55 24.18
N LYS A 306 -5.03 0.55 23.81
CA LYS A 306 -5.42 -0.56 24.70
C LYS A 306 -4.29 -1.55 24.97
N ILE A 307 -3.35 -1.71 24.04
CA ILE A 307 -2.19 -2.60 24.16
C ILE A 307 -1.10 -1.94 25.01
N ILE A 308 -0.93 -0.62 24.86
CA ILE A 308 0.09 0.14 25.58
C ILE A 308 -0.26 0.26 27.07
N ASN A 309 0.69 -0.14 27.93
CA ASN A 309 0.57 0.05 29.37
C ASN A 309 0.80 1.53 29.75
N LYS A 310 -0.29 2.25 30.01
CA LYS A 310 -0.26 3.69 30.35
C LYS A 310 0.22 3.98 31.79
N LYS A 311 0.56 2.96 32.58
CA LYS A 311 1.09 3.13 33.95
C LYS A 311 2.58 3.48 33.98
N ILE A 312 3.32 3.23 32.89
CA ILE A 312 4.73 3.62 32.77
C ILE A 312 4.78 5.13 32.49
N ASN A 313 5.53 5.89 33.29
CA ASN A 313 5.61 7.34 33.11
C ASN A 313 6.66 7.71 32.05
N ASP A 314 6.26 7.78 30.79
CA ASP A 314 7.10 8.19 29.66
C ASP A 314 6.29 8.95 28.57
N GLY A 315 6.95 9.32 27.47
CA GLY A 315 6.31 10.02 26.35
C GLY A 315 5.24 9.18 25.63
N VAL A 316 5.39 7.86 25.57
CA VAL A 316 4.43 6.97 24.88
C VAL A 316 3.11 6.90 25.65
N SER A 317 3.16 6.76 26.98
CA SER A 317 1.97 6.82 27.83
C SER A 317 1.29 8.19 27.75
N SER A 318 2.08 9.27 27.84
CA SER A 318 1.56 10.64 27.77
C SER A 318 0.83 10.88 26.45
N TYR A 319 1.40 10.43 25.33
CA TYR A 319 0.78 10.50 24.01
C TYR A 319 -0.55 9.75 23.95
N TYR A 320 -0.60 8.48 24.38
CA TYR A 320 -1.85 7.71 24.32
C TYR A 320 -2.92 8.16 25.31
N ASN A 321 -2.54 8.73 26.46
CA ASN A 321 -3.47 9.40 27.36
C ASN A 321 -4.12 10.62 26.68
N LEU A 322 -3.35 11.43 25.95
CA LEU A 322 -3.91 12.53 25.16
C LEU A 322 -4.81 12.01 24.04
N MET A 323 -4.34 11.03 23.27
CA MET A 323 -5.13 10.48 22.16
C MET A 323 -6.45 9.88 22.66
N ASP A 324 -6.49 9.23 23.82
CA ASP A 324 -7.74 8.77 24.43
C ASP A 324 -8.74 9.91 24.69
N VAL A 325 -8.27 11.10 25.09
CA VAL A 325 -9.12 12.29 25.24
C VAL A 325 -9.67 12.72 23.87
N VAL A 326 -8.81 12.80 22.86
CA VAL A 326 -9.20 13.14 21.47
C VAL A 326 -10.24 12.16 20.95
N HIS A 327 -10.02 10.88 21.17
CA HIS A 327 -10.86 9.75 20.78
C HIS A 327 -12.22 9.69 21.47
N THR A 328 -12.29 10.15 22.72
CA THR A 328 -13.49 10.04 23.57
C THR A 328 -14.36 11.29 23.47
N LYS A 329 -13.75 12.48 23.53
CA LYS A 329 -14.46 13.76 23.47
C LYS A 329 -14.63 14.28 22.04
N GLY A 330 -13.82 13.80 21.11
CA GLY A 330 -13.74 14.28 19.73
C GLY A 330 -12.75 15.44 19.59
N TYR A 331 -12.13 15.53 18.40
CA TYR A 331 -11.12 16.55 18.08
C TYR A 331 -11.69 17.98 17.98
N VAL A 332 -13.02 18.13 17.95
CA VAL A 332 -13.70 19.44 17.88
C VAL A 332 -14.02 20.03 19.25
N HIS A 333 -13.96 19.24 20.31
CA HIS A 333 -14.35 19.66 21.65
C HIS A 333 -13.31 20.60 22.26
N GLU A 334 -13.75 21.66 22.95
CA GLU A 334 -12.86 22.68 23.53
C GLU A 334 -11.83 22.10 24.50
N ASP A 335 -12.26 21.22 25.42
CA ASP A 335 -11.34 20.47 26.30
C ASP A 335 -10.25 19.71 25.54
N THR A 336 -10.59 19.13 24.38
CA THR A 336 -9.62 18.41 23.55
C THR A 336 -8.60 19.37 22.97
N ILE A 337 -9.05 20.50 22.43
CA ILE A 337 -8.18 21.53 21.87
C ILE A 337 -7.23 22.06 22.96
N SER A 338 -7.74 22.29 24.17
CA SER A 338 -6.92 22.69 25.32
C SER A 338 -5.90 21.62 25.68
N ALA A 339 -6.31 20.35 25.79
CA ALA A 339 -5.40 19.25 26.11
C ALA A 339 -4.30 19.06 25.06
N VAL A 340 -4.64 19.19 23.77
CA VAL A 340 -3.68 19.15 22.66
C VAL A 340 -2.69 20.30 22.76
N LYS A 341 -3.16 21.51 23.07
CA LYS A 341 -2.29 22.69 23.27
C LYS A 341 -1.34 22.50 24.44
N ASP A 342 -1.85 22.06 25.59
CA ASP A 342 -1.04 21.85 26.79
C ASP A 342 0.03 20.79 26.54
N TYR A 343 -0.32 19.67 25.89
CA TYR A 343 0.64 18.65 25.50
C TYR A 343 1.68 19.18 24.51
N TYR A 344 1.24 19.92 23.49
CA TYR A 344 2.13 20.49 22.48
C TYR A 344 3.16 21.43 23.10
N ASP A 345 2.70 22.27 24.04
CA ASP A 345 3.52 23.25 24.73
C ASP A 345 4.55 22.61 25.67
N GLN A 346 4.27 21.44 26.23
CA GLN A 346 5.20 20.68 27.07
C GLN A 346 6.35 20.05 26.27
N HIS A 347 6.17 19.83 24.97
CA HIS A 347 7.15 19.18 24.10
C HIS A 347 7.73 20.15 23.05
N LYS A 348 7.82 21.44 23.38
CA LYS A 348 8.30 22.51 22.49
C LYS A 348 9.68 22.20 21.89
N GLY A 349 9.78 22.41 20.57
CA GLY A 349 10.94 22.05 19.75
C GLY A 349 10.53 21.09 18.62
N LEU A 350 11.48 20.73 17.74
CA LEU A 350 11.29 19.70 16.70
C LEU A 350 11.19 18.29 17.34
N SER A 351 10.27 18.10 18.29
CA SER A 351 9.96 16.78 18.86
C SER A 351 9.16 15.97 17.84
N ILE A 352 9.59 14.73 17.66
CA ILE A 352 8.90 13.74 16.83
C ILE A 352 7.50 13.41 17.39
N GLU A 353 7.31 13.54 18.71
CA GLU A 353 6.00 13.38 19.37
C GLU A 353 4.99 14.41 18.86
N ASN A 354 5.43 15.67 18.81
CA ASN A 354 4.63 16.77 18.29
C ASN A 354 4.36 16.61 16.79
N GLU A 355 5.25 15.93 16.06
CA GLU A 355 4.99 15.59 14.66
C GLU A 355 3.94 14.48 14.53
N CYS A 356 4.02 13.41 15.31
CA CYS A 356 2.97 12.38 15.38
C CYS A 356 1.61 12.94 15.80
N LEU A 357 1.58 13.87 16.77
CA LEU A 357 0.35 14.54 17.20
C LEU A 357 -0.27 15.35 16.05
N ARG A 358 0.54 16.10 15.30
CA ARG A 358 0.06 16.87 14.14
C ARG A 358 -0.51 15.96 13.05
N GLU A 359 0.17 14.88 12.70
CA GLU A 359 -0.32 13.93 11.69
C GLU A 359 -1.58 13.21 12.19
N GLY A 360 -1.66 12.85 13.48
CA GLY A 360 -2.86 12.27 14.09
C GLY A 360 -4.08 13.19 14.03
N ILE A 361 -3.94 14.47 14.41
CA ILE A 361 -5.02 15.47 14.29
C ILE A 361 -5.35 15.75 12.83
N PHE A 362 -4.35 15.82 11.95
CA PHE A 362 -4.58 16.01 10.51
C PHE A 362 -5.41 14.88 9.92
N GLY A 363 -5.19 13.63 10.34
CA GLY A 363 -6.01 12.47 9.92
C GLY A 363 -7.51 12.65 10.20
N TYR A 364 -7.90 13.26 11.32
CA TYR A 364 -9.31 13.59 11.58
C TYR A 364 -9.84 14.64 10.62
N CYS A 365 -9.07 15.71 10.37
CA CYS A 365 -9.45 16.75 9.44
C CYS A 365 -9.62 16.16 8.02
N GLU A 366 -8.71 15.29 7.60
CA GLU A 366 -8.73 14.62 6.30
C GLU A 366 -9.93 13.69 6.17
N SER A 367 -10.17 12.83 7.16
CA SER A 367 -11.33 11.95 7.18
C SER A 367 -12.65 12.72 7.13
N PHE A 368 -12.77 13.84 7.86
CA PHE A 368 -13.95 14.69 7.83
C PHE A 368 -14.18 15.28 6.43
N LEU A 369 -13.18 15.96 5.84
CA LEU A 369 -13.36 16.62 4.55
C LEU A 369 -13.50 15.65 3.38
N ASN A 370 -12.85 14.48 3.43
CA ASN A 370 -13.00 13.48 2.39
C ASN A 370 -14.43 12.94 2.34
N ASN A 371 -15.08 12.78 3.50
CA ASN A 371 -16.43 12.26 3.65
C ASN A 371 -17.54 13.34 3.66
N LEU A 372 -17.18 14.62 3.62
CA LEU A 372 -18.16 15.71 3.61
C LEU A 372 -18.76 15.90 2.20
N ASP A 373 -20.08 15.79 2.11
CA ASP A 373 -20.83 16.02 0.88
C ASP A 373 -20.84 17.50 0.47
N THR A 374 -21.08 17.77 -0.83
CA THR A 374 -21.09 19.15 -1.35
C THR A 374 -22.30 19.94 -0.85
N ASP A 375 -23.43 19.28 -0.61
CA ASP A 375 -24.66 19.92 -0.14
C ASP A 375 -24.57 20.39 1.32
N SER A 376 -23.66 19.79 2.10
CA SER A 376 -23.39 20.13 3.50
C SER A 376 -22.22 21.11 3.67
N TYR A 377 -21.92 21.95 2.67
CA TYR A 377 -20.75 22.84 2.71
C TYR A 377 -20.74 23.83 3.90
N HIS A 378 -21.89 24.12 4.51
CA HIS A 378 -21.96 24.91 5.73
C HIS A 378 -21.22 24.25 6.91
N GLU A 379 -21.16 22.92 6.97
CA GLU A 379 -20.38 22.21 8.00
C GLU A 379 -18.88 22.46 7.83
N TYR A 380 -18.41 22.64 6.59
CA TYR A 380 -17.03 23.06 6.35
C TYR A 380 -16.75 24.46 6.91
N PHE A 381 -17.72 25.38 6.87
CA PHE A 381 -17.53 26.72 7.45
C PHE A 381 -17.39 26.66 8.97
N GLU A 382 -18.20 25.82 9.61
CA GLU A 382 -18.18 25.65 11.06
C GLU A 382 -16.90 24.94 11.53
N ILE A 383 -16.51 23.84 10.87
CA ILE A 383 -15.30 23.10 11.26
C ILE A 383 -14.01 23.91 11.05
N ASN A 384 -14.02 24.90 10.15
CA ASN A 384 -12.83 25.71 9.88
C ASN A 384 -12.37 26.50 11.13
N LYS A 385 -13.29 26.85 12.05
CA LYS A 385 -12.94 27.44 13.34
C LYS A 385 -12.03 26.51 14.14
N VAL A 386 -12.32 25.20 14.11
CA VAL A 386 -11.50 24.17 14.75
C VAL A 386 -10.14 24.04 14.03
N PHE A 387 -10.11 24.04 12.70
CA PHE A 387 -8.84 24.01 11.95
C PHE A 387 -7.96 25.22 12.29
N THR A 388 -8.56 26.40 12.38
CA THR A 388 -7.88 27.64 12.79
C THR A 388 -7.29 27.52 14.19
N SER A 389 -8.03 26.96 15.15
CA SER A 389 -7.51 26.70 16.50
C SER A 389 -6.29 25.77 16.48
N TYR A 390 -6.29 24.72 15.66
CA TYR A 390 -5.12 23.83 15.53
C TYR A 390 -3.94 24.47 14.79
N ILE A 391 -4.17 25.24 13.72
CA ILE A 391 -3.13 26.03 13.04
C ILE A 391 -2.45 26.96 14.05
N ASN A 392 -3.25 27.67 14.85
CA ASN A 392 -2.76 28.58 15.88
C ASN A 392 -2.11 27.85 17.05
N THR A 393 -2.48 26.59 17.35
CA THR A 393 -1.86 25.80 18.40
C THR A 393 -0.48 25.30 17.97
N PHE A 394 -0.39 24.77 16.75
CA PHE A 394 0.83 24.11 16.30
C PHE A 394 1.90 25.07 15.75
N TYR A 395 1.52 26.25 15.24
CA TYR A 395 2.45 27.20 14.61
C TYR A 395 3.42 26.52 13.60
N ASN A 396 2.94 25.52 12.86
CA ASN A 396 3.76 24.67 12.00
C ASN A 396 3.42 24.85 10.52
N GLN A 397 4.39 25.31 9.73
CA GLN A 397 4.16 25.63 8.31
C GLN A 397 3.72 24.42 7.48
N LYS A 398 4.28 23.22 7.75
CA LYS A 398 3.90 22.00 7.03
C LYS A 398 2.44 21.63 7.31
N PHE A 399 2.03 21.65 8.58
CA PHE A 399 0.64 21.39 8.96
C PHE A 399 -0.32 22.40 8.32
N ASN A 400 0.03 23.69 8.34
CA ASN A 400 -0.79 24.74 7.70
C ASN A 400 -0.94 24.49 6.19
N GLN A 401 0.13 24.07 5.52
CA GLN A 401 0.10 23.73 4.10
C GLN A 401 -0.74 22.47 3.83
N ASN A 402 -0.66 21.44 4.68
CA ASN A 402 -1.50 20.25 4.57
C ASN A 402 -3.00 20.59 4.71
N ILE A 403 -3.38 21.40 5.70
CA ILE A 403 -4.77 21.86 5.89
C ILE A 403 -5.25 22.68 4.70
N LYS A 404 -4.39 23.56 4.16
CA LYS A 404 -4.69 24.32 2.94
C LYS A 404 -4.95 23.41 1.76
N ASP A 405 -4.08 22.44 1.50
CA ASP A 405 -4.21 21.55 0.34
C ASP A 405 -5.46 20.67 0.45
N LEU A 406 -5.75 20.18 1.66
CA LEU A 406 -6.98 19.44 1.96
C LEU A 406 -8.23 20.31 1.73
N SER A 407 -8.22 21.54 2.26
CA SER A 407 -9.32 22.50 2.08
C SER A 407 -9.53 22.86 0.61
N LEU A 408 -8.46 23.07 -0.15
CA LEU A 408 -8.53 23.36 -1.58
C LEU A 408 -9.11 22.19 -2.38
N LYS A 409 -8.76 20.94 -2.05
CA LYS A 409 -9.39 19.76 -2.68
C LYS A 409 -10.91 19.79 -2.49
N TYR A 410 -11.39 20.06 -1.27
CA TYR A 410 -12.82 20.16 -0.99
C TYR A 410 -13.48 21.33 -1.74
N ILE A 411 -12.87 22.51 -1.71
CA ILE A 411 -13.39 23.70 -2.40
C ILE A 411 -13.48 23.47 -3.92
N HIS A 412 -12.51 22.78 -4.53
CA HIS A 412 -12.62 22.43 -5.95
C HIS A 412 -13.84 21.53 -6.22
N ARG A 413 -14.14 20.54 -5.37
CA ARG A 413 -15.38 19.74 -5.48
C ARG A 413 -16.61 20.62 -5.43
N LEU A 414 -16.65 21.60 -4.53
CA LEU A 414 -17.77 22.56 -4.45
C LEU A 414 -17.89 23.40 -5.72
N MET A 415 -16.78 23.87 -6.28
CA MET A 415 -16.77 24.68 -7.50
C MET A 415 -17.19 23.90 -8.75
N ASP A 416 -16.99 22.58 -8.75
CA ASP A 416 -17.46 21.69 -9.83
C ASP A 416 -18.99 21.48 -9.78
N VAL A 417 -19.60 21.54 -8.60
CA VAL A 417 -21.06 21.41 -8.40
C VAL A 417 -21.77 22.76 -8.54
N TYR A 418 -21.31 23.78 -7.81
CA TYR A 418 -21.91 25.12 -7.81
C TYR A 418 -21.32 25.98 -8.92
N ILE A 419 -21.70 25.70 -10.16
CA ILE A 419 -21.14 26.37 -11.35
C ILE A 419 -21.71 27.78 -11.59
N ASP A 420 -22.90 28.09 -11.06
CA ASP A 420 -23.52 29.39 -11.24
C ASP A 420 -22.83 30.43 -10.36
N LYS A 421 -21.96 31.22 -11.00
CA LYS A 421 -21.21 32.29 -10.34
C LYS A 421 -22.08 33.38 -9.74
N ARG A 422 -23.34 33.54 -10.14
CA ARG A 422 -24.28 34.49 -9.54
C ARG A 422 -25.20 33.84 -8.52
N GLY A 423 -25.17 32.50 -8.45
CA GLY A 423 -25.90 31.71 -7.48
C GLY A 423 -25.47 32.05 -6.06
N ARG A 424 -26.43 31.91 -5.14
CA ARG A 424 -26.24 32.20 -3.72
C ARG A 424 -25.08 31.39 -3.13
N ASP A 425 -25.07 30.08 -3.37
CA ASP A 425 -24.08 29.17 -2.77
C ASP A 425 -22.66 29.47 -3.25
N TYR A 426 -22.47 29.71 -4.55
CA TYR A 426 -21.16 30.09 -5.09
C TYR A 426 -20.63 31.38 -4.46
N GLN A 427 -21.49 32.40 -4.29
CA GLN A 427 -21.09 33.66 -3.67
C GLN A 427 -20.76 33.48 -2.18
N ASP A 428 -21.50 32.62 -1.48
CA ASP A 428 -21.27 32.32 -0.08
C ASP A 428 -19.92 31.60 0.11
N ILE A 429 -19.67 30.54 -0.66
CA ILE A 429 -18.39 29.81 -0.71
C ILE A 429 -17.24 30.77 -1.05
N LYS A 430 -17.40 31.59 -2.09
CA LYS A 430 -16.37 32.57 -2.49
C LYS A 430 -16.05 33.53 -1.36
N LYS A 431 -17.06 34.10 -0.70
CA LYS A 431 -16.89 35.06 0.38
C LYS A 431 -16.16 34.41 1.56
N PHE A 432 -16.62 33.24 1.98
CA PHE A 432 -16.01 32.49 3.08
C PHE A 432 -14.55 32.13 2.80
N VAL A 433 -14.27 31.53 1.64
CA VAL A 433 -12.91 31.11 1.26
C VAL A 433 -12.00 32.32 1.15
N THR A 434 -12.46 33.41 0.56
CA THR A 434 -11.64 34.63 0.39
C THR A 434 -11.24 35.22 1.74
N SER A 435 -12.19 35.39 2.67
CA SER A 435 -11.87 35.91 4.02
C SER A 435 -10.92 34.98 4.74
N THR A 436 -11.31 33.71 4.87
CA THR A 436 -10.60 32.72 5.69
C THR A 436 -9.17 32.47 5.21
N PHE A 437 -8.96 32.33 3.89
CA PHE A 437 -7.62 32.05 3.35
C PHE A 437 -6.70 33.27 3.40
N LEU A 438 -7.25 34.48 3.34
CA LEU A 438 -6.49 35.72 3.57
C LEU A 438 -6.09 35.85 5.04
N ASP A 439 -7.05 35.67 5.94
CA ASP A 439 -6.84 35.81 7.39
C ASP A 439 -5.79 34.81 7.91
N LEU A 440 -5.82 33.57 7.40
CA LEU A 440 -4.86 32.52 7.73
C LEU A 440 -3.54 32.60 6.95
N GLY A 441 -3.40 33.55 6.02
CA GLY A 441 -2.21 33.69 5.17
C GLY A 441 -1.96 32.50 4.25
N LEU A 442 -2.98 31.72 3.91
CA LEU A 442 -2.88 30.51 3.08
C LEU A 442 -2.73 30.83 1.59
N LYS A 443 -3.33 31.93 1.13
CA LYS A 443 -3.22 32.45 -0.25
C LYS A 443 -3.22 33.97 -0.25
N THR A 444 -2.63 34.55 -1.29
CA THR A 444 -2.70 36.00 -1.51
C THR A 444 -4.04 36.41 -2.10
N GLU A 445 -4.39 37.69 -1.99
CA GLU A 445 -5.59 38.26 -2.61
C GLU A 445 -5.60 38.04 -4.13
N LYS A 446 -4.42 38.12 -4.76
CA LYS A 446 -4.25 37.84 -6.19
C LYS A 446 -4.58 36.38 -6.52
N ASP A 447 -4.06 35.43 -5.75
CA ASP A 447 -4.30 33.99 -5.97
C ASP A 447 -5.78 33.63 -5.82
N LEU A 448 -6.45 34.24 -4.83
CA LEU A 448 -7.89 34.04 -4.59
C LEU A 448 -8.73 34.69 -5.70
N ALA A 449 -8.35 35.88 -6.15
CA ALA A 449 -8.98 36.51 -7.31
C ALA A 449 -8.85 35.64 -8.57
N GLU A 450 -7.68 35.04 -8.80
CA GLU A 450 -7.44 34.10 -9.92
C GLU A 450 -8.24 32.80 -9.79
N MET A 451 -8.34 32.25 -8.58
CA MET A 451 -9.11 31.04 -8.30
C MET A 451 -10.59 31.19 -8.69
N PHE A 452 -11.20 32.34 -8.38
CA PHE A 452 -12.62 32.60 -8.69
C PHE A 452 -12.85 33.33 -10.03
N LYS A 453 -11.79 33.72 -10.76
CA LYS A 453 -11.87 34.36 -12.08
C LYS A 453 -12.49 33.41 -13.11
N THR A 454 -13.11 33.99 -14.12
CA THR A 454 -13.62 33.24 -15.27
C THR A 454 -12.45 32.99 -16.22
N LYS A 455 -12.07 31.72 -16.44
CA LYS A 455 -11.28 31.38 -17.62
C LYS A 455 -12.15 31.70 -18.83
N LYS A 456 -11.82 32.77 -19.55
CA LYS A 456 -12.37 32.97 -20.90
C LYS A 456 -11.96 31.75 -21.72
N LYS A 457 -12.94 31.00 -22.25
CA LYS A 457 -12.67 30.04 -23.31
C LYS A 457 -12.16 30.78 -24.54
#